data_AF-A0A7S1QBF8-F1
#
_entry.id   AF-A0A7S1QBF8-F1
#
_cell.length_a   1.000
_cell.length_b   1.000
_cell.length_c   1.000
_cell.angle_alpha   90.00
_cell.angle_beta   90.00
_cell.angle_gamma   90.00
#
_symmetry.space_group_name_H-M   'P 1'
#
loop_
_entity.id
_entity.type
_entity.pdbx_description
1 polymer ?
#
loop_
_entity_poly.entity_id
_entity_poly.type
_entity_poly.pdbx_seq_one_letter_code
_entity_poly.pdbx_strand_id
1 'polypeptide(L)'
;SDEYARDDSGGNFPGLRALLVCRCLVGNPYVVQKAGDYTAEARNGGMDCVLGDRESVVNTYREFIFFDEAQVLPEYAIIYKRVYDKSTVPTHMRKSTMGTTGRNWQGKLE
;
A
#
# COMPACT_ATOMS: atom_id res chain seq x y z
N SER A 1 -2.23 -3.21 -0.88
CA SER A 1 -1.57 -2.79 -2.14
C SER A 1 -0.31 -2.02 -1.77
N ASP A 2 0.79 -2.20 -2.51
CA ASP A 2 2.02 -1.42 -2.33
C ASP A 2 2.07 -0.18 -3.24
N GLU A 3 0.99 0.15 -3.96
CA GLU A 3 0.90 1.22 -4.97
C GLU A 3 1.49 2.56 -4.50
N TYR A 4 1.24 2.95 -3.26
CA TYR A 4 1.72 4.20 -2.67
C TYR A 4 3.12 4.12 -2.06
N ALA A 5 3.72 2.93 -1.98
CA ALA A 5 5.05 2.75 -1.40
C ALA A 5 6.12 3.44 -2.26
N ARG A 6 6.78 4.42 -1.66
CA ARG A 6 7.92 5.13 -2.24
C ARG A 6 9.22 4.59 -1.68
N ASP A 7 10.28 4.81 -2.42
CA ASP A 7 11.63 4.57 -1.93
C ASP A 7 12.05 5.66 -0.93
N ASP A 8 13.12 5.38 -0.19
CA ASP A 8 13.72 6.30 0.78
C ASP A 8 14.37 7.55 0.14
N SER A 9 14.07 7.85 -1.13
CA SER A 9 14.53 9.05 -1.86
C SER A 9 16.05 9.28 -1.80
N GLY A 10 16.85 8.21 -1.76
CA GLY A 10 18.31 8.30 -1.64
C GLY A 10 18.85 8.38 -0.20
N GLY A 11 18.02 8.10 0.81
CA GLY A 11 18.41 7.97 2.21
C GLY A 11 19.24 6.72 2.51
N ASN A 12 18.99 6.10 3.66
CA ASN A 12 19.74 4.93 4.12
C ASN A 12 19.44 3.66 3.31
N PHE A 13 18.26 3.58 2.69
CA PHE A 13 17.80 2.40 1.94
C PHE A 13 17.44 2.73 0.48
N PRO A 14 18.42 3.22 -0.33
CA PRO A 14 18.16 3.50 -1.72
C PRO A 14 17.86 2.19 -2.45
N GLY A 15 16.74 2.16 -3.15
CA GLY A 15 16.28 1.05 -3.99
C GLY A 15 15.03 0.41 -3.41
N LEU A 16 14.88 0.56 -2.10
CA LEU A 16 14.04 -0.28 -1.27
C LEU A 16 12.78 0.48 -0.85
N ARG A 17 11.73 -0.29 -0.65
CA ARG A 17 10.42 0.14 -0.18
C ARG A 17 10.09 -0.64 1.09
N ALA A 18 9.22 -0.07 1.91
CA ALA A 18 8.69 -0.74 3.09
C ALA A 18 7.20 -1.08 2.89
N LEU A 19 6.76 -2.17 3.48
CA LEU A 19 5.37 -2.58 3.60
C LEU A 19 5.14 -3.18 4.98
N LEU A 20 4.01 -2.87 5.60
CA LEU A 20 3.55 -3.59 6.80
C LEU A 20 2.57 -4.68 6.39
N VAL A 21 2.77 -5.87 6.93
CA VAL A 21 1.77 -6.94 6.88
C VAL A 21 1.14 -7.02 8.26
N CYS A 22 -0.14 -6.64 8.33
CA CYS A 22 -0.87 -6.55 9.58
C CYS A 22 -1.85 -7.71 9.72
N ARG A 23 -2.03 -8.18 10.96
CA ARG A 23 -3.20 -8.95 11.36
C ARG A 23 -4.26 -7.96 11.84
N CYS A 24 -5.45 -8.01 11.26
CA CYS A 24 -6.51 -7.08 11.61
C CYS A 24 -7.78 -7.78 12.09
N LEU A 25 -8.43 -7.21 13.10
CA LEU A 25 -9.72 -7.65 13.61
C LEU A 25 -10.85 -6.91 12.88
N VAL A 26 -11.45 -7.57 11.88
CA VAL A 26 -12.46 -6.97 10.99
C VAL A 26 -13.82 -6.79 11.68
N GLY A 27 -14.22 -7.72 12.56
CA GLY A 27 -15.53 -7.67 13.21
C GLY A 27 -16.69 -7.77 12.22
N ASN A 28 -17.70 -6.94 12.40
CA ASN A 28 -18.85 -6.73 11.52
C ASN A 28 -18.62 -5.54 10.58
N PRO A 29 -18.24 -5.76 9.31
CA PRO A 29 -17.89 -4.69 8.38
C PRO A 29 -19.12 -4.03 7.76
N TYR A 30 -19.08 -2.71 7.60
CA TYR A 30 -19.98 -1.98 6.71
C TYR A 30 -19.49 -2.06 5.27
N VAL A 31 -20.14 -2.89 4.44
CA VAL A 31 -19.68 -3.16 3.07
C VAL A 31 -20.25 -2.15 2.08
N VAL A 32 -19.37 -1.48 1.34
CA VAL A 32 -19.73 -0.47 0.34
C VAL A 32 -19.01 -0.74 -0.98
N GLN A 33 -19.70 -0.46 -2.08
CA GLN A 33 -19.19 -0.69 -3.45
C GLN A 33 -18.85 0.62 -4.18
N LYS A 34 -19.44 1.73 -3.74
CA LYS A 34 -19.24 3.06 -4.32
C LYS A 34 -18.16 3.80 -3.53
N ALA A 35 -17.42 4.66 -4.22
CA ALA A 35 -16.46 5.55 -3.56
C ALA A 35 -17.21 6.62 -2.74
N GLY A 36 -16.72 6.92 -1.55
CA GLY A 36 -17.31 7.90 -0.64
C GLY A 36 -16.76 7.73 0.78
N ASP A 37 -17.08 8.70 1.65
CA ASP A 37 -16.85 8.56 3.09
C ASP A 37 -18.10 8.03 3.76
N TYR A 38 -17.99 6.80 4.30
CA TYR A 38 -19.07 6.09 4.99
C TYR A 38 -18.79 5.95 6.49
N THR A 39 -17.76 6.62 7.01
CA THR A 39 -17.30 6.45 8.39
C THR A 39 -18.38 6.79 9.40
N ALA A 40 -19.11 7.90 9.19
CA ALA A 40 -20.17 8.33 10.09
C ALA A 40 -21.37 7.36 10.08
N GLU A 41 -21.79 6.92 8.89
CA GLU A 41 -22.90 5.98 8.74
C GLU A 41 -22.58 4.63 9.38
N ALA A 42 -21.39 4.08 9.10
CA ALA A 42 -20.93 2.83 9.67
C ALA A 42 -20.82 2.88 11.20
N ARG A 43 -20.25 3.96 11.76
CA ARG A 43 -20.16 4.14 13.22
C ARG A 43 -21.54 4.26 13.87
N ASN A 44 -22.45 5.03 13.28
CA ASN A 44 -23.81 5.18 13.79
C ASN A 44 -24.60 3.86 13.69
N GLY A 45 -24.29 3.02 12.70
CA GLY A 45 -24.84 1.68 12.55
C GLY A 45 -24.23 0.63 13.48
N GLY A 46 -23.27 0.99 14.34
CA GLY A 46 -22.61 0.04 15.25
C GLY A 46 -21.70 -0.96 14.53
N MET A 47 -21.13 -0.57 13.39
CA MET A 47 -20.22 -1.41 12.59
C MET A 47 -18.78 -1.24 13.07
N ASP A 48 -17.96 -2.28 12.89
CA ASP A 48 -16.60 -2.33 13.43
C ASP A 48 -15.54 -1.76 12.47
N CYS A 49 -15.84 -1.69 11.18
CA CYS A 49 -15.00 -1.08 10.15
C CYS A 49 -15.81 -0.77 8.88
N VAL A 50 -15.21 -0.06 7.92
CA VAL A 50 -15.72 0.02 6.54
C VAL A 50 -14.92 -0.93 5.65
N LEU A 51 -15.62 -1.71 4.82
CA LEU A 51 -15.05 -2.52 3.75
C LEU A 51 -15.50 -1.95 2.40
N GLY A 52 -14.56 -1.31 1.70
CA GLY A 52 -14.71 -0.97 0.29
C GLY A 52 -14.50 -2.19 -0.59
N ASP A 53 -15.59 -2.88 -0.96
CA ASP A 53 -15.55 -3.99 -1.90
C ASP A 53 -15.60 -3.49 -3.35
N ARG A 54 -14.47 -2.98 -3.81
CA ARG A 54 -14.30 -2.54 -5.21
C ARG A 54 -13.82 -3.67 -6.13
N GLU A 55 -13.43 -4.82 -5.57
CA GLU A 55 -13.05 -6.03 -6.30
C GLU A 55 -14.21 -6.53 -7.15
N SER A 56 -15.42 -6.58 -6.57
CA SER A 56 -16.63 -7.04 -7.26
C SER A 56 -17.15 -6.09 -8.36
N VAL A 57 -16.71 -4.83 -8.41
CA VAL A 57 -17.31 -3.80 -9.27
C VAL A 57 -16.36 -3.25 -10.35
N VAL A 58 -15.08 -3.04 -10.02
CA VAL A 58 -14.10 -2.46 -10.97
C VAL A 58 -12.82 -3.30 -11.08
N ASN A 59 -12.84 -4.54 -10.60
CA ASN A 59 -11.71 -5.47 -10.63
C ASN A 59 -10.43 -4.90 -10.00
N THR A 60 -10.58 -4.22 -8.87
CA THR A 60 -9.47 -3.68 -8.05
C THR A 60 -9.41 -4.40 -6.70
N TYR A 61 -8.61 -3.88 -5.77
CA TYR A 61 -8.45 -4.46 -4.43
C TYR A 61 -9.59 -4.06 -3.48
N ARG A 62 -9.84 -4.90 -2.48
CA ARG A 62 -10.63 -4.54 -1.29
C ARG A 62 -9.84 -3.61 -0.38
N GLU A 63 -10.51 -2.60 0.14
CA GLU A 63 -9.94 -1.60 1.05
C GLU A 63 -10.68 -1.63 2.39
N PHE A 64 -9.94 -1.52 3.49
CA PHE A 64 -10.48 -1.56 4.85
C PHE A 64 -10.14 -0.28 5.59
N ILE A 65 -11.12 0.30 6.26
CA ILE A 65 -10.94 1.45 7.15
C ILE A 65 -11.32 1.01 8.56
N PHE A 66 -10.31 0.84 9.42
CA PHE A 66 -10.49 0.52 10.83
C PHE A 66 -10.73 1.79 11.64
N PHE A 67 -11.55 1.66 12.67
CA PHE A 67 -11.99 2.77 13.51
C PHE A 67 -11.18 2.93 14.79
N ASP A 68 -10.55 1.84 15.22
CA ASP A 68 -9.72 1.74 16.41
C ASP A 68 -8.37 1.11 16.02
N GLU A 69 -7.29 1.73 16.49
CA GLU A 69 -5.92 1.25 16.26
C GLU A 69 -5.67 -0.13 16.89
N ALA A 70 -6.36 -0.47 17.99
CA ALA A 70 -6.25 -1.76 18.64
C ALA A 70 -6.75 -2.92 17.76
N GLN A 71 -7.50 -2.63 16.69
CA GLN A 71 -7.92 -3.62 15.70
C GLN A 71 -6.79 -4.03 14.74
N VAL A 72 -5.65 -3.32 14.72
CA VAL A 72 -4.58 -3.53 13.74
C VAL A 72 -3.28 -3.87 14.46
N LEU A 73 -2.79 -5.09 14.26
CA LEU A 73 -1.48 -5.54 14.75
C LEU A 73 -0.47 -5.58 13.59
N PRO A 74 0.56 -4.71 13.55
CA PRO A 74 1.66 -4.83 12.61
C PRO A 74 2.52 -6.05 12.91
N GLU A 75 2.18 -7.19 12.31
CA GLU A 75 2.83 -8.48 12.58
C GLU A 75 4.23 -8.53 11.93
N TYR A 76 4.37 -7.98 10.73
CA TYR A 76 5.65 -7.96 10.01
C TYR A 76 5.92 -6.62 9.33
N ALA A 77 7.19 -6.19 9.37
CA ALA A 77 7.73 -5.13 8.53
C ALA A 77 8.60 -5.75 7.42
N ILE A 78 8.23 -5.50 6.17
CA ILE A 78 8.90 -6.04 5.00
C ILE A 78 9.64 -4.91 4.28
N ILE A 79 10.95 -5.08 4.10
CA ILE A 79 11.76 -4.24 3.20
C ILE A 79 11.97 -5.02 1.91
N TYR A 80 11.61 -4.43 0.77
CA TYR A 80 11.64 -5.12 -0.51
C TYR A 80 12.10 -4.22 -1.65
N LYS A 81 12.49 -4.84 -2.75
CA LYS A 81 12.81 -4.18 -4.03
C LYS A 81 11.84 -4.68 -5.10
N ARG A 82 11.28 -3.75 -5.89
CA ARG A 82 10.53 -4.13 -7.09
C ARG A 82 11.49 -4.51 -8.21
N VAL A 83 11.29 -5.69 -8.77
CA VAL A 83 11.99 -6.15 -9.97
C VAL A 83 11.02 -6.04 -11.13
N TYR A 84 11.39 -5.27 -12.14
CA TYR A 84 10.60 -5.10 -13.34
C TYR A 84 11.32 -5.76 -14.52
N ASP A 85 10.57 -6.39 -15.41
CA ASP A 85 11.12 -6.83 -16.69
C ASP A 85 11.43 -5.60 -17.54
N LYS A 86 12.72 -5.42 -17.86
CA LYS A 86 13.19 -4.27 -18.63
C LYS A 86 12.48 -4.18 -19.99
N SER A 87 12.09 -5.31 -20.60
CA SER A 87 11.42 -5.34 -21.89
C SER A 87 10.02 -4.72 -21.86
N THR A 88 9.33 -4.79 -20.72
CA THR A 88 7.95 -4.32 -20.55
C THR A 88 7.86 -2.93 -19.92
N VAL A 89 8.92 -2.46 -19.25
CA VAL A 89 8.96 -1.10 -18.68
C VAL A 89 9.19 -0.05 -19.77
N PRO A 90 8.31 0.97 -19.92
CA PRO A 90 8.54 2.08 -20.84
C PRO A 90 9.89 2.76 -20.60
N THR A 91 10.61 3.12 -21.67
CA THR A 91 11.99 3.64 -21.57
C THR A 91 12.11 4.87 -20.65
N HIS A 92 11.11 5.75 -20.64
CA HIS A 92 11.08 6.95 -19.78
C HIS A 92 10.92 6.63 -18.28
N MET A 93 10.48 5.42 -17.91
CA MET A 93 10.37 4.96 -16.52
C MET A 93 11.63 4.21 -16.05
N ARG A 94 12.57 3.89 -16.95
CA ARG A 94 13.80 3.17 -16.62
C ARG A 94 14.82 4.16 -16.04
N LYS A 95 15.15 4.03 -14.75
CA LYS A 95 16.16 4.87 -14.07
C LYS A 95 17.50 4.15 -13.90
N SER A 96 18.62 4.89 -13.94
CA SER A 96 20.00 4.44 -13.68
C SER A 96 20.28 4.18 -12.19
N THR A 97 21.14 3.24 -11.73
CA THR A 97 21.69 3.35 -10.34
C THR A 97 23.06 3.97 -10.33
N MET A 98 23.31 4.82 -9.33
CA MET A 98 24.58 4.78 -8.62
C MET A 98 24.36 4.88 -7.10
N GLY A 99 25.01 3.97 -6.34
CA GLY A 99 25.00 3.90 -4.87
C GLY A 99 25.91 2.77 -4.39
N THR A 100 26.69 3.01 -3.32
CA THR A 100 27.76 2.12 -2.82
C THR A 100 27.25 0.91 -2.04
N THR A 101 26.01 0.92 -1.57
CA THR A 101 25.33 -0.26 -1.00
C THR A 101 24.60 -1.04 -2.10
N GLY A 102 25.41 -1.60 -3.01
CA GLY A 102 25.00 -2.66 -3.95
C GLY A 102 24.11 -2.22 -5.12
N ARG A 103 24.74 -1.86 -6.27
CA ARG A 103 24.26 -2.06 -7.66
C ARG A 103 22.74 -1.93 -7.98
N ASN A 104 21.93 -1.06 -7.35
CA ASN A 104 20.45 -1.13 -7.49
C ASN A 104 19.68 0.20 -7.70
N TRP A 105 19.08 0.34 -8.89
CA TRP A 105 18.74 1.54 -9.69
C TRP A 105 17.76 2.53 -9.06
N GLN A 106 18.17 3.82 -8.90
CA GLN A 106 17.39 4.94 -8.33
C GLN A 106 17.84 6.31 -8.85
N GLY A 107 16.89 7.20 -9.14
CA GLY A 107 17.15 8.51 -9.77
C GLY A 107 16.57 9.70 -9.02
N LYS A 108 17.33 10.80 -9.04
CA LYS A 108 17.11 12.11 -8.42
C LYS A 108 16.17 12.99 -9.25
N LEU A 109 15.41 13.89 -8.62
CA LEU A 109 14.68 14.98 -9.28
C LEU A 109 14.96 16.29 -8.52
N GLU A 110 15.15 17.36 -9.30
CA GLU A 110 15.17 18.76 -8.85
C GLU A 110 13.80 19.23 -8.33
#